data_AF-A0A9D9P934-F1
#
_entry.id   AF-A0A9D9P934-F1
#
_cell.length_a   1.000
_cell.length_b   1.000
_cell.length_c   1.000
_cell.angle_alpha   90.00
_cell.angle_beta   90.00
_cell.angle_gamma   90.00
#
_symmetry.space_group_name_H-M   'P 1'
#
loop_
_entity.id
_entity.type
_entity.pdbx_description
1 polymer ?
#
loop_
_entity_poly.entity_id
_entity_poly.type
_entity_poly.pdbx_seq_one_letter_code
_entity_poly.pdbx_strand_id
1 'polypeptide(L)'
;MAPIEHAPLRLMPQLSCWLNESTISPDRQLPSLWRLTFPVNPLQFRKQARLCAELSKQLSFENDREISLFLGIMPAIVPNEMDLWVRICSQNSTSFLPSNLKLMILDADREVVMQATTRETHRLQLEFSGEIGEIFGIQLEFQNFKFSEQFQI
;
A
#
# COMPACT_ATOMS: atom_id res chain seq x y z
N MET A 1 5.18 -51.62 -9.89
CA MET A 1 6.30 -50.77 -9.45
C MET A 1 6.77 -49.95 -10.64
N ALA A 2 6.58 -48.63 -10.56
CA ALA A 2 7.12 -47.61 -11.46
C ALA A 2 7.51 -46.41 -10.58
N PRO A 3 8.58 -45.66 -10.89
CA PRO A 3 9.11 -44.64 -10.00
C PRO A 3 8.27 -43.36 -10.05
N ILE A 4 8.11 -42.74 -8.88
CA ILE A 4 7.46 -41.45 -8.66
C ILE A 4 8.51 -40.37 -8.92
N GLU A 5 8.40 -39.65 -10.03
CA GLU A 5 9.13 -38.39 -10.21
C GLU A 5 8.27 -37.24 -9.70
N HIS A 6 8.75 -36.61 -8.62
CA HIS A 6 8.19 -35.37 -8.10
C HIS A 6 8.61 -34.21 -9.01
N ALA A 7 7.63 -33.60 -9.68
CA ALA A 7 7.83 -32.31 -10.34
C ALA A 7 8.04 -31.21 -9.29
N PRO A 8 9.03 -30.30 -9.45
CA PRO A 8 9.20 -29.19 -8.53
C PRO A 8 8.09 -28.16 -8.73
N LEU A 9 7.33 -27.87 -7.66
CA LEU A 9 6.41 -26.75 -7.59
C LEU A 9 7.21 -25.44 -7.67
N ARG A 10 7.34 -24.89 -8.90
CA ARG A 10 7.77 -23.51 -9.11
C ARG A 10 6.57 -22.58 -8.94
N LEU A 11 6.36 -22.09 -7.73
CA LEU A 11 5.57 -20.87 -7.52
C LEU A 11 6.50 -19.68 -7.76
N MET A 12 6.51 -19.17 -9.00
CA MET A 12 7.01 -17.83 -9.26
C MET A 12 5.85 -16.84 -9.08
N PRO A 13 6.01 -15.76 -8.30
CA PRO A 13 5.06 -14.66 -8.34
C PRO A 13 5.29 -13.92 -9.68
N GLN A 14 4.54 -14.31 -10.71
CA GLN A 14 4.56 -13.59 -11.99
C GLN A 14 3.73 -12.31 -11.88
N LEU A 15 4.40 -11.20 -11.62
CA LEU A 15 3.86 -9.84 -11.77
C LEU A 15 3.60 -9.45 -13.24
N SER A 16 3.77 -10.37 -14.20
CA SER A 16 3.55 -10.16 -15.63
C SER A 16 2.10 -10.32 -16.10
N CYS A 17 1.15 -10.67 -15.23
CA CYS A 17 -0.26 -10.85 -15.63
C CYS A 17 -1.11 -9.56 -15.62
N TRP A 18 -0.57 -8.41 -15.25
CA TRP A 18 -1.36 -7.17 -15.12
C TRP A 18 -1.25 -6.21 -16.30
N LEU A 19 -0.65 -6.63 -17.42
CA LEU A 19 -0.39 -5.73 -18.54
C LEU A 19 -1.27 -5.90 -19.79
N ASN A 20 -2.23 -6.84 -19.80
CA ASN A 20 -3.10 -7.01 -20.96
C ASN A 20 -4.58 -7.02 -20.58
N GLU A 21 -5.35 -6.35 -21.44
CA GLU A 21 -6.82 -6.34 -21.56
C GLU A 21 -7.55 -5.24 -20.78
N SER A 22 -7.39 -4.01 -21.28
CA SER A 22 -8.49 -3.05 -21.30
C SER A 22 -9.55 -3.53 -22.29
N THR A 23 -10.56 -4.28 -21.83
CA THR A 23 -11.86 -4.34 -22.50
C THR A 23 -12.97 -4.44 -21.46
N ILE A 24 -13.93 -3.54 -21.60
CA ILE A 24 -15.04 -3.27 -20.71
C ILE A 24 -15.98 -4.48 -20.62
N SER A 25 -16.42 -4.84 -19.42
CA SER A 25 -17.77 -5.36 -19.16
C SER A 25 -18.21 -4.93 -17.76
N PRO A 26 -19.46 -4.46 -17.59
CA PRO A 26 -19.99 -4.10 -16.29
C PRO A 26 -20.42 -5.36 -15.54
N ASP A 27 -20.42 -5.26 -14.22
CA ASP A 27 -20.97 -6.22 -13.28
C ASP A 27 -20.05 -7.36 -12.81
N ARG A 28 -19.21 -7.01 -11.82
CA ARG A 28 -18.85 -7.85 -10.67
C ARG A 28 -18.17 -6.98 -9.63
N GLN A 29 -18.71 -6.96 -8.41
CA GLN A 29 -18.05 -6.36 -7.25
C GLN A 29 -16.65 -6.96 -7.08
N LEU A 30 -15.62 -6.15 -7.29
CA LEU A 30 -14.23 -6.48 -6.99
C LEU A 30 -13.91 -5.97 -5.57
N PRO A 31 -13.29 -6.78 -4.70
CA PRO A 31 -12.79 -6.27 -3.44
C PRO A 31 -11.58 -5.38 -3.74
N SER A 32 -11.64 -4.14 -3.26
CA SER A 32 -10.49 -3.22 -3.10
C SER A 32 -9.51 -3.14 -4.29
N LEU A 33 -9.87 -2.37 -5.32
CA LEU A 33 -8.94 -2.02 -6.40
C LEU A 33 -8.04 -0.85 -5.97
N TRP A 34 -6.78 -1.15 -5.66
CA TRP A 34 -5.72 -0.16 -5.52
C TRP A 34 -5.47 0.53 -6.87
N ARG A 35 -5.38 1.86 -6.90
CA ARG A 35 -4.98 2.59 -8.12
C ARG A 35 -3.47 2.82 -8.11
N LEU A 36 -2.77 2.19 -9.06
CA LEU A 36 -1.37 2.47 -9.36
C LEU A 36 -1.28 3.83 -10.05
N THR A 37 -0.70 4.83 -9.38
CA THR A 37 -0.45 6.15 -9.96
C THR A 37 1.02 6.26 -10.35
N PHE A 38 1.30 6.26 -11.66
CA PHE A 38 2.63 6.60 -12.16
C PHE A 38 2.71 8.13 -12.36
N PRO A 39 3.78 8.81 -11.92
CA PRO A 39 3.95 10.23 -12.18
C PRO A 39 4.12 10.52 -13.68
N VAL A 40 3.34 11.47 -14.20
CA VAL A 40 3.16 11.81 -15.63
C VAL A 40 4.32 12.66 -16.17
N ASN A 41 5.57 12.26 -15.99
CA ASN A 41 6.69 12.98 -16.61
C ASN A 41 7.75 12.03 -17.22
N PRO A 42 7.70 11.75 -18.54
CA PRO A 42 8.49 10.70 -19.17
C PRO A 42 9.96 11.05 -19.46
N LEU A 43 10.44 12.26 -19.14
CA LEU A 43 11.77 12.72 -19.59
C LEU A 43 12.86 12.86 -18.52
N GLN A 44 12.60 12.52 -17.25
CA GLN A 44 13.63 12.46 -16.18
C GLN A 44 13.98 11.03 -15.73
N PHE A 45 13.50 10.02 -16.45
CA PHE A 45 13.66 8.59 -16.16
C PHE A 45 15.06 8.02 -16.49
N ARG A 46 16.14 8.57 -15.90
CA ARG A 46 17.44 7.87 -15.91
C ARG A 46 17.80 7.37 -14.51
N LYS A 47 17.51 6.07 -14.33
CA LYS A 47 18.09 5.08 -13.38
C LYS A 47 17.41 4.78 -12.04
N GLN A 48 16.73 5.69 -11.34
CA GLN A 48 16.16 5.38 -10.00
C GLN A 48 14.66 5.10 -9.96
N ALA A 49 13.89 5.58 -10.94
CA ALA A 49 12.42 5.47 -10.94
C ALA A 49 11.85 4.07 -11.33
N ARG A 50 12.68 3.01 -11.33
CA ARG A 50 12.23 1.64 -11.68
C ARG A 50 12.01 0.72 -10.49
N LEU A 51 12.43 1.12 -9.28
CA LEU A 51 12.36 0.26 -8.09
C LEU A 51 11.38 0.78 -7.03
N CYS A 52 10.91 2.02 -7.16
CA CYS A 52 9.91 2.60 -6.28
C CYS A 52 8.51 2.31 -6.84
N ALA A 53 7.68 1.61 -6.07
CA ALA A 53 6.27 1.42 -6.34
C ALA A 53 5.45 2.18 -5.29
N GLU A 54 4.36 2.82 -5.72
CA GLU A 54 3.42 3.48 -4.81
C GLU A 54 1.98 3.09 -5.18
N LEU A 55 1.27 2.57 -4.19
CA LEU A 55 -0.15 2.27 -4.24
C LEU A 55 -0.92 3.39 -3.54
N SER A 56 -2.05 3.78 -4.12
CA SER A 56 -2.93 4.78 -3.51
C SER A 56 -4.36 4.26 -3.38
N LYS A 57 -5.02 4.69 -2.31
CA LYS A 57 -6.42 4.44 -2.04
C LYS A 57 -7.07 5.69 -1.46
N GLN A 58 -8.19 6.08 -2.05
CA GLN A 58 -8.99 7.20 -1.57
C GLN A 58 -10.02 6.68 -0.58
N LEU A 59 -10.16 7.38 0.54
CA LEU A 59 -11.11 7.05 1.60
C LEU A 59 -11.95 8.29 1.88
N SER A 60 -13.27 8.11 1.91
CA SER A 60 -14.22 9.17 2.23
C SER A 60 -14.87 8.84 3.57
N PHE A 61 -14.97 9.83 4.44
CA PHE A 61 -15.67 9.74 5.72
C PHE A 61 -17.12 10.21 5.57
N GLU A 62 -17.96 9.91 6.56
CA GLU A 62 -19.38 10.29 6.57
C GLU A 62 -19.62 11.82 6.53
N ASN A 63 -18.64 12.62 6.92
CA ASN A 63 -18.71 14.08 6.91
C ASN A 63 -18.19 14.73 5.61
N ASP A 64 -18.22 13.99 4.50
CA ASP A 64 -17.70 14.38 3.18
C ASP A 64 -16.23 14.81 3.17
N ARG A 65 -15.46 14.45 4.21
CA ARG A 65 -14.00 14.63 4.18
C ARG A 65 -13.36 13.45 3.49
N GLU A 66 -12.45 13.75 2.59
CA GLU A 66 -11.69 12.73 1.86
C GLU A 66 -10.22 12.80 2.20
N ILE A 67 -9.61 11.62 2.35
CA ILE A 67 -8.18 11.45 2.51
C ILE A 67 -7.65 10.45 1.48
N SER A 68 -6.39 10.62 1.13
CA SER A 68 -5.66 9.67 0.30
C SER A 68 -4.64 8.94 1.15
N LEU A 69 -4.75 7.61 1.17
CA LEU A 69 -3.77 6.69 1.74
C LEU A 69 -2.81 6.25 0.64
N PHE A 70 -1.52 6.36 0.92
CA PHE A 70 -0.43 5.91 0.06
C PHE A 70 0.39 4.86 0.80
N LEU A 71 0.71 3.77 0.12
CA LEU A 71 1.71 2.79 0.53
C LEU A 71 2.78 2.80 -0.54
N GLY A 72 4.00 3.15 -0.18
CA GLY A 72 5.13 3.06 -1.08
C GLY A 72 6.20 2.12 -0.56
N ILE A 73 6.95 1.58 -1.50
CA ILE A 73 7.99 0.60 -1.26
C ILE A 73 9.16 0.84 -2.22
N MET A 74 10.38 0.69 -1.72
CA MET A 74 11.59 0.69 -2.52
C MET A 74 12.63 -0.26 -1.90
N PRO A 75 13.54 -0.86 -2.71
CA PRO A 75 14.63 -1.66 -2.18
C PRO A 75 15.53 -0.85 -1.25
N ALA A 76 15.87 -1.44 -0.11
CA ALA A 76 16.84 -0.89 0.82
C ALA A 76 18.28 -1.18 0.34
N ILE A 77 19.26 -0.64 1.06
CA ILE A 77 20.69 -0.93 0.81
C ILE A 77 21.02 -2.38 1.19
N VAL A 78 20.34 -2.92 2.20
CA VAL A 78 20.53 -4.29 2.70
C VAL A 78 19.81 -5.29 1.79
N PRO A 79 20.45 -6.41 1.40
CA PRO A 79 19.81 -7.43 0.58
C PRO A 79 18.54 -8.00 1.23
N ASN A 80 17.50 -8.20 0.42
CA ASN A 80 16.17 -8.69 0.84
C ASN A 80 15.39 -7.77 1.77
N GLU A 81 15.90 -6.60 2.12
CA GLU A 81 15.19 -5.57 2.87
C GLU A 81 14.57 -4.54 1.91
N MET A 82 13.39 -4.06 2.28
CA MET A 82 12.63 -3.04 1.58
C MET A 82 12.33 -1.91 2.54
N ASP A 83 12.53 -0.67 2.09
CA ASP A 83 12.07 0.52 2.79
C ASP A 83 10.65 0.84 2.37
N LEU A 84 9.76 1.01 3.34
CA LEU A 84 8.35 1.28 3.16
C LEU A 84 7.96 2.61 3.78
N TRP A 85 6.95 3.24 3.18
CA TRP A 85 6.25 4.35 3.82
C TRP A 85 4.75 4.20 3.66
N VAL A 86 4.03 4.51 4.73
CA VAL A 86 2.58 4.67 4.69
C VAL A 86 2.26 6.10 5.02
N ARG A 87 1.58 6.77 4.10
CA ARG A 87 1.29 8.19 4.15
C ARG A 87 -0.20 8.44 3.99
N ILE A 88 -0.74 9.31 4.83
CA ILE A 88 -2.06 9.89 4.64
C ILE A 88 -1.94 11.37 4.33
N CYS A 89 -2.68 11.81 3.32
CA CYS A 89 -2.79 13.20 2.92
C CYS A 89 -4.26 13.62 2.91
N SER A 90 -4.52 14.86 3.31
CA SER A 90 -5.77 15.52 2.97
C SER A 90 -5.89 15.65 1.45
N GLN A 91 -7.09 15.49 0.90
CA GLN A 91 -7.32 15.64 -0.54
C GLN A 91 -6.98 17.05 -1.05
N ASN A 92 -7.30 18.08 -0.26
CA ASN A 92 -6.88 19.45 -0.55
C ASN A 92 -5.60 19.78 0.23
N SER A 93 -4.60 20.32 -0.47
CA SER A 93 -3.29 20.68 0.11
C SER A 93 -3.38 21.77 1.19
N THR A 94 -4.48 22.52 1.22
CA THR A 94 -4.75 23.59 2.19
C THR A 94 -5.54 23.12 3.40
N SER A 95 -6.17 21.93 3.37
CA SER A 95 -6.91 21.40 4.52
C SER A 95 -6.04 20.51 5.40
N PHE A 96 -6.33 20.55 6.70
CA PHE A 96 -5.74 19.66 7.68
C PHE A 96 -6.39 18.29 7.63
N LEU A 97 -5.63 17.25 7.99
CA LEU A 97 -6.20 15.95 8.28
C LEU A 97 -7.20 16.07 9.45
N PRO A 98 -8.25 15.24 9.49
CA PRO A 98 -9.14 15.19 10.64
C PRO A 98 -8.33 14.92 11.91
N SER A 99 -8.51 15.73 12.95
CA SER A 99 -7.84 15.51 14.24
C SER A 99 -8.28 14.20 14.87
N ASN A 100 -7.37 13.52 15.58
CA ASN A 100 -7.60 12.21 16.19
C ASN A 100 -7.80 11.06 15.18
N LEU A 101 -7.43 11.24 13.91
CA LEU A 101 -7.27 10.13 12.96
C LEU A 101 -5.99 9.39 13.31
N LYS A 102 -6.12 8.10 13.62
CA LYS A 102 -4.99 7.22 13.94
C LYS A 102 -4.59 6.43 12.70
N LEU A 103 -3.30 6.43 12.42
CA LEU A 103 -2.66 5.55 11.44
C LEU A 103 -1.77 4.57 12.20
N MET A 104 -1.97 3.29 11.96
CA MET A 104 -1.25 2.20 12.62
C MET A 104 -0.69 1.22 11.57
N ILE A 105 0.51 0.73 11.85
CA ILE A 105 1.11 -0.42 11.19
C ILE A 105 1.00 -1.60 12.14
N LEU A 106 0.51 -2.72 11.61
CA LEU A 106 0.34 -3.97 12.34
C LEU A 106 1.33 -5.01 11.80
N ASP A 107 1.75 -5.96 12.63
CA ASP A 107 2.47 -7.15 12.18
C ASP A 107 1.51 -8.27 11.70
N ALA A 108 2.08 -9.45 11.45
CA ALA A 108 1.35 -10.64 11.03
C ALA A 108 0.30 -11.12 12.05
N ASP A 109 0.52 -10.88 13.34
CA ASP A 109 -0.37 -11.24 14.44
C ASP A 109 -1.43 -10.15 14.71
N ARG A 110 -1.43 -9.08 13.91
CA ARG A 110 -2.30 -7.89 14.02
C ARG A 110 -1.98 -7.02 15.24
N GLU A 111 -0.79 -7.17 15.80
CA GLU A 111 -0.33 -6.33 16.90
C GLU A 111 0.22 -5.01 16.36
N VAL A 112 -0.03 -3.91 17.07
CA VAL A 112 0.39 -2.58 16.64
C VAL A 112 1.90 -2.43 16.86
N VAL A 113 2.66 -2.41 15.77
CA VAL A 113 4.12 -2.21 15.80
C VAL A 113 4.52 -0.75 15.61
N MET A 114 3.69 0.05 14.97
CA MET A 114 3.92 1.49 14.81
C MET A 114 2.59 2.25 14.77
N GLN A 115 2.56 3.45 15.36
CA GLN A 115 1.36 4.28 15.32
C GLN A 115 1.68 5.76 15.34
N ALA A 116 0.79 6.55 14.73
CA ALA A 116 0.71 7.98 14.98
C ALA A 116 -0.73 8.48 14.88
N THR A 117 -0.98 9.63 15.50
CA THR A 117 -2.30 10.26 15.54
C THR A 117 -2.19 11.68 15.03
N THR A 118 -3.09 12.05 14.11
CA THR A 118 -3.17 13.39 13.55
C THR A 118 -3.63 14.40 14.60
N ARG A 119 -3.13 15.63 14.48
CA ARG A 119 -3.61 16.79 15.24
C ARG A 119 -4.07 17.85 14.25
N GLU A 120 -3.25 18.85 14.00
CA GLU A 120 -3.45 19.90 12.99
C GLU A 120 -2.31 19.82 11.97
N THR A 121 -2.24 18.68 11.26
CA THR A 121 -1.21 18.44 10.24
C THR A 121 -1.86 18.16 8.89
N HIS A 122 -1.24 18.62 7.80
CA HIS A 122 -1.71 18.36 6.43
C HIS A 122 -1.40 16.94 5.95
N ARG A 123 -0.40 16.31 6.57
CA ARG A 123 0.13 15.00 6.23
C ARG A 123 0.57 14.29 7.49
N LEU A 124 0.46 12.96 7.47
CA LEU A 124 1.09 12.07 8.44
C LEU A 124 1.74 10.92 7.65
N GLN A 125 2.96 10.55 8.01
CA GLN A 125 3.71 9.49 7.35
C GLN A 125 4.45 8.66 8.39
N LEU A 126 4.38 7.35 8.22
CA LEU A 126 5.15 6.36 8.96
C LEU A 126 6.12 5.71 7.99
N GLU A 127 7.39 5.62 8.38
CA GLU A 127 8.46 4.99 7.61
C GLU A 127 9.01 3.84 8.43
N PHE A 128 9.18 2.69 7.78
CA PHE A 128 9.67 1.46 8.38
C PHE A 128 10.30 0.59 7.29
N SER A 129 11.09 -0.38 7.69
CA SER A 129 11.70 -1.34 6.78
C SER A 129 11.22 -2.75 7.13
N GLY A 130 11.28 -3.65 6.14
CA GLY A 130 10.91 -5.04 6.33
C GLY A 130 11.56 -5.93 5.28
N GLU A 131 11.61 -7.23 5.56
CA GLU A 131 12.17 -8.24 4.69
C GLU A 131 11.14 -8.80 3.70
N ILE A 132 11.61 -9.25 2.54
CA ILE A 132 10.77 -9.95 1.55
C ILE A 132 10.07 -11.14 2.22
N GLY A 133 8.74 -11.21 2.07
CA GLY A 133 7.91 -12.24 2.67
C GLY A 133 7.29 -11.86 4.02
N GLU A 134 7.73 -10.77 4.66
CA GLU A 134 7.07 -10.24 5.86
C GLU A 134 5.67 -9.72 5.54
N ILE A 135 4.78 -9.82 6.54
CA ILE A 135 3.39 -9.44 6.43
C ILE A 135 3.13 -8.26 7.35
N PHE A 136 2.54 -7.21 6.79
CA PHE A 136 2.14 -6.01 7.52
C PHE A 136 0.66 -5.71 7.31
N GLY A 137 0.06 -5.07 8.31
CA GLY A 137 -1.26 -4.48 8.22
C GLY A 137 -1.19 -2.96 8.27
N ILE A 138 -2.09 -2.29 7.56
CA ILE A 138 -2.38 -0.86 7.72
C ILE A 138 -3.74 -0.76 8.37
N GLN A 139 -3.86 0.00 9.46
CA GLN A 139 -5.13 0.30 10.09
C GLN A 139 -5.31 1.81 10.26
N LEU A 140 -6.48 2.30 9.85
CA LEU A 140 -6.93 3.66 10.08
C LEU A 140 -8.15 3.66 10.98
N GLU A 141 -8.13 4.49 12.01
CA GLU A 141 -9.26 4.69 12.92
C GLU A 141 -9.59 6.17 13.06
N PHE A 142 -10.85 6.51 12.85
CA PHE A 142 -11.36 7.86 13.04
C PHE A 142 -12.82 7.83 13.48
N GLN A 143 -13.10 8.26 14.72
CA GLN A 143 -14.44 8.16 15.32
C GLN A 143 -14.98 6.73 15.23
N ASN A 144 -16.06 6.50 14.48
CA ASN A 144 -16.67 5.18 14.26
C ASN A 144 -16.17 4.50 12.98
N PHE A 145 -15.35 5.18 12.18
CA PHE A 145 -14.76 4.62 10.98
C PHE A 145 -13.52 3.82 11.33
N LYS A 146 -13.49 2.57 10.85
CA LYS A 146 -12.32 1.70 10.91
C LYS A 146 -12.05 1.12 9.52
N PHE A 147 -10.81 1.24 9.10
CA PHE A 147 -10.31 0.68 7.85
C PHE A 147 -9.08 -0.16 8.15
N SER A 148 -8.98 -1.33 7.53
CA SER A 148 -7.83 -2.23 7.69
C SER A 148 -7.52 -2.92 6.37
N GLU A 149 -6.25 -2.99 6.03
CA GLU A 149 -5.70 -3.71 4.88
C GLU A 149 -4.47 -4.49 5.32
N GLN A 150 -4.23 -5.61 4.66
CA GLN A 150 -3.06 -6.45 4.90
C GLN A 150 -2.31 -6.63 3.59
N PHE A 151 -0.99 -6.63 3.67
CA PHE A 151 -0.12 -6.86 2.52
C PHE A 151 1.13 -7.64 2.93
N GLN A 152 1.75 -8.27 1.94
CA GLN A 152 3.03 -8.96 2.08
C GLN A 152 4.06 -8.24 1.22
N ILE A 153 5.29 -8.11 1.72
CA ILE A 153 6.43 -7.55 1.00
C ILE A 153 6.91 -8.50 -0.10
#